data_AF-A0A7R9ZG58-F1
#
_entry.id   AF-A0A7R9ZG58-F1
#
_cell.length_a   1.000
_cell.length_b   1.000
_cell.length_c   1.000
_cell.angle_alpha   90.00
_cell.angle_beta   90.00
_cell.angle_gamma   90.00
#
_symmetry.space_group_name_H-M   'P 1'
#
loop_
_entity.id
_entity.type
_entity.pdbx_description
1 polymer ?
#
loop_
_entity_poly.entity_id
_entity_poly.type
_entity_poly.pdbx_seq_one_letter_code
_entity_poly.pdbx_strand_id
1 'polypeptide(L)'
;MSAAEWKAKGNAALQSGDATLAVECYTKAIDLDGSNHVYYSNRSAAYLKKGDGNNALEDASSCIGLNPDFPKGYSRKGAALHALKRYNDAVAAYEEGLGKFPDDKGLKTGLESVKRDRDGPPPSAFGGGGMGGMGGAGGADPLANLFGPQMMAHIAMDPKLREYMKDEEFMTKVRSIQNDPSTMTNHLGDPKIMEVFRSLLGTQGMDIRTPDDMDMGSSSSAADDEAAAERAKKKKKEEEEAKKKAEEEAAAKKKAEEEANMSDDALAAKKAKERGNELYKAKKFDEALAAYDE
;
A
#
# COMPACT_ATOMS: atom_id res chain seq x y z
N MET A 1 -16.12 8.79 22.63
CA MET A 1 -15.14 8.78 21.53
C MET A 1 -15.33 10.04 20.72
N SER A 2 -14.26 10.79 20.50
CA SER A 2 -14.16 11.91 19.57
C SER A 2 -14.26 11.43 18.11
N ALA A 3 -14.49 12.36 17.18
CA ALA A 3 -14.51 12.06 15.75
C ALA A 3 -13.18 11.41 15.28
N ALA A 4 -12.04 11.88 15.81
CA ALA A 4 -10.73 11.32 15.50
C ALA A 4 -10.56 9.88 16.01
N GLU A 5 -11.07 9.56 17.21
CA GLU A 5 -11.07 8.20 17.75
C GLU A 5 -11.97 7.26 16.95
N TRP A 6 -13.15 7.73 16.52
CA TRP A 6 -14.03 6.97 15.62
C TRP A 6 -13.37 6.70 14.28
N LYS A 7 -12.71 7.70 13.68
CA LYS A 7 -11.91 7.52 12.46
C LYS A 7 -10.79 6.49 12.67
N ALA A 8 -10.07 6.56 13.78
CA ALA A 8 -8.99 5.60 14.08
C ALA A 8 -9.54 4.16 14.21
N LYS A 9 -10.68 3.99 14.87
CA LYS A 9 -11.38 2.71 14.96
C LYS A 9 -11.86 2.22 13.59
N GLY A 10 -12.41 3.10 12.76
CA GLY A 10 -12.81 2.77 11.38
C GLY A 10 -11.62 2.36 10.50
N ASN A 11 -10.47 3.02 10.66
CA ASN A 11 -9.23 2.63 9.98
C ASN A 11 -8.79 1.22 10.39
N ALA A 12 -8.84 0.90 11.68
CA ALA A 12 -8.50 -0.42 12.20
C ALA A 12 -9.46 -1.50 11.66
N ALA A 13 -10.76 -1.21 11.64
CA ALA A 13 -11.77 -2.11 11.06
C ALA A 13 -11.53 -2.37 9.56
N LEU A 14 -11.16 -1.34 8.78
CA LEU A 14 -10.79 -1.54 7.37
C LEU A 14 -9.58 -2.45 7.20
N GLN A 15 -8.58 -2.30 8.06
CA GLN A 15 -7.36 -3.11 8.06
C GLN A 15 -7.66 -4.57 8.43
N SER A 16 -8.59 -4.82 9.35
CA SER A 16 -9.05 -6.18 9.70
C SER A 16 -10.01 -6.79 8.69
N GLY A 17 -10.37 -6.06 7.62
CA GLY A 17 -11.31 -6.54 6.60
C GLY A 17 -12.78 -6.27 6.91
N ASP A 18 -13.10 -5.75 8.10
CA ASP A 18 -14.47 -5.44 8.50
C ASP A 18 -14.91 -4.08 7.94
N ALA A 19 -15.32 -4.11 6.69
CA ALA A 19 -15.78 -2.91 5.99
C ALA A 19 -17.12 -2.39 6.53
N THR A 20 -17.97 -3.24 7.12
CA THR A 20 -19.26 -2.83 7.72
C THR A 20 -19.01 -2.00 8.97
N LEU A 21 -18.21 -2.51 9.91
CA LEU A 21 -17.85 -1.76 11.11
C LEU A 21 -17.10 -0.47 10.76
N ALA A 22 -16.26 -0.49 9.72
CA ALA A 22 -15.58 0.71 9.26
C ALA A 22 -16.56 1.80 8.82
N VAL A 23 -17.56 1.46 8.00
CA VAL A 23 -18.62 2.41 7.59
C VAL A 23 -19.31 2.99 8.81
N GLU A 24 -19.74 2.17 9.77
CA GLU A 24 -20.39 2.64 11.00
C GLU A 24 -19.51 3.61 11.79
N CYS A 25 -18.22 3.30 11.91
CA CYS A 25 -17.28 4.15 12.63
C CYS A 25 -17.08 5.50 11.94
N TYR A 26 -16.94 5.53 10.61
CA TYR A 26 -16.82 6.80 9.90
C TYR A 26 -18.13 7.59 9.90
N THR A 27 -19.29 6.93 9.84
CA THR A 27 -20.58 7.61 10.02
C THR A 27 -20.65 8.31 11.36
N LYS A 28 -20.26 7.64 12.46
CA LYS A 28 -20.19 8.29 13.78
C LYS A 28 -19.18 9.44 13.83
N ALA A 29 -18.07 9.35 13.08
CA ALA A 29 -17.13 10.47 12.97
C ALA A 29 -17.74 11.67 12.22
N ILE A 30 -18.50 11.41 11.15
CA ILE A 30 -19.22 12.43 10.36
C ILE A 30 -20.36 13.06 11.16
N ASP A 31 -21.10 12.29 11.95
CA ASP A 31 -22.17 12.80 12.82
C ASP A 31 -21.63 13.78 13.87
N LEU A 32 -20.36 13.61 14.29
CA LEU A 32 -19.68 14.49 15.24
C LEU A 32 -18.99 15.68 14.56
N ASP A 33 -18.42 15.48 13.38
CA ASP A 33 -17.79 16.51 12.55
C ASP A 33 -17.99 16.21 11.06
N GLY A 34 -19.07 16.76 10.52
CA GLY A 34 -19.46 16.60 9.12
C GLY A 34 -18.69 17.48 8.14
N SER A 35 -17.76 18.32 8.62
CA SER A 35 -16.96 19.22 7.79
C SER A 35 -15.65 18.59 7.31
N ASN A 36 -15.25 17.46 7.92
CA ASN A 36 -13.99 16.82 7.62
C ASN A 36 -14.06 15.88 6.42
N HIS A 37 -13.62 16.38 5.27
CA HIS A 37 -13.55 15.64 4.00
C HIS A 37 -12.84 14.27 4.09
N VAL A 38 -11.90 14.07 5.04
CA VAL A 38 -11.18 12.81 5.21
C VAL A 38 -12.11 11.67 5.63
N TYR A 39 -13.13 11.96 6.44
CA TYR A 39 -14.07 10.93 6.89
C TYR A 39 -14.90 10.39 5.72
N TYR A 40 -15.39 11.27 4.86
CA TYR A 40 -16.08 10.88 3.62
C TYR A 40 -15.16 10.09 2.67
N SER A 41 -13.92 10.53 2.47
CA SER A 41 -12.95 9.77 1.65
C SER A 41 -12.71 8.35 2.19
N ASN A 42 -12.62 8.20 3.52
CA ASN A 42 -12.39 6.91 4.15
C ASN A 42 -13.65 6.02 4.15
N ARG A 43 -14.83 6.62 4.36
CA ARG A 43 -16.10 5.90 4.30
C ARG A 43 -16.44 5.45 2.87
N SER A 44 -16.14 6.28 1.86
CA SER A 44 -16.18 5.89 0.45
C SER A 44 -15.33 4.64 0.15
N ALA A 45 -14.11 4.58 0.68
CA ALA A 45 -13.26 3.39 0.56
C ALA A 45 -13.86 2.14 1.22
N ALA A 46 -14.53 2.33 2.36
CA ALA A 46 -15.21 1.24 3.07
C ALA A 46 -16.45 0.74 2.31
N TYR A 47 -17.25 1.64 1.75
CA TYR A 47 -18.34 1.28 0.85
C TYR A 47 -17.86 0.49 -0.36
N LEU A 48 -16.76 0.91 -1.01
CA LEU A 48 -16.17 0.13 -2.12
C LEU A 48 -15.77 -1.28 -1.69
N LYS A 49 -15.17 -1.43 -0.49
CA LYS A 49 -14.80 -2.74 0.04
C LYS A 49 -16.01 -3.62 0.36
N LYS A 50 -17.18 -3.04 0.58
CA LYS A 50 -18.49 -3.74 0.69
C LYS A 50 -19.15 -4.03 -0.66
N GLY A 51 -18.59 -3.54 -1.78
CA GLY A 51 -19.22 -3.62 -3.09
C GLY A 51 -20.32 -2.58 -3.32
N ASP A 52 -20.44 -1.57 -2.45
CA ASP A 52 -21.46 -0.52 -2.55
C ASP A 52 -20.92 0.71 -3.28
N GLY A 53 -20.91 0.65 -4.61
CA GLY A 53 -20.38 1.72 -5.44
C GLY A 53 -21.20 3.02 -5.40
N ASN A 54 -22.50 2.96 -5.12
CA ASN A 54 -23.37 4.14 -5.11
C ASN A 54 -23.10 5.03 -3.90
N ASN A 55 -23.11 4.45 -2.69
CA ASN A 55 -22.78 5.20 -1.48
C ASN A 55 -21.31 5.67 -1.49
N ALA A 56 -20.41 4.88 -2.09
CA ALA A 56 -19.04 5.31 -2.27
C ALA A 56 -18.90 6.55 -3.16
N LEU A 57 -19.72 6.67 -4.21
CA LEU A 57 -19.72 7.80 -5.13
C LEU A 57 -20.28 9.07 -4.46
N GLU A 58 -21.33 8.94 -3.68
CA GLU A 58 -21.91 10.04 -2.91
C GLU A 58 -20.88 10.60 -1.93
N ASP A 59 -20.23 9.73 -1.14
CA ASP A 59 -19.18 10.15 -0.20
C ASP A 59 -17.97 10.76 -0.91
N ALA A 60 -17.58 10.22 -2.07
CA ALA A 60 -16.48 10.80 -2.84
C ALA A 60 -16.82 12.21 -3.35
N SER A 61 -18.07 12.44 -3.76
CA SER A 61 -18.55 13.74 -4.21
C SER A 61 -18.60 14.75 -3.06
N SER A 62 -19.11 14.33 -1.89
CA SER A 62 -19.09 15.13 -0.65
C SER A 62 -17.66 15.47 -0.21
N CYS A 63 -16.72 14.52 -0.33
CA CYS A 63 -15.30 14.75 -0.04
C CYS A 63 -14.70 15.86 -0.91
N ILE A 64 -14.94 15.82 -2.24
CA ILE A 64 -14.47 16.85 -3.18
C ILE A 64 -15.16 18.19 -2.91
N GLY A 65 -16.45 18.19 -2.60
CA GLY A 65 -17.20 19.39 -2.26
C GLY A 65 -16.67 20.10 -1.01
N LEU A 66 -16.24 19.34 -0.01
CA LEU A 66 -15.66 19.87 1.23
C LEU A 66 -14.19 20.31 1.05
N ASN A 67 -13.40 19.56 0.28
CA ASN A 67 -12.02 19.93 -0.04
C ASN A 67 -11.67 19.60 -1.50
N PRO A 68 -11.78 20.58 -2.42
CA PRO A 68 -11.46 20.38 -3.82
C PRO A 68 -9.96 20.23 -4.08
N ASP A 69 -9.10 20.55 -3.10
CA ASP A 69 -7.65 20.47 -3.18
C ASP A 69 -7.09 19.13 -2.64
N PHE A 70 -7.95 18.11 -2.52
CA PHE A 70 -7.58 16.78 -2.05
C PHE A 70 -7.60 15.73 -3.18
N PRO A 71 -6.43 15.31 -3.71
CA PRO A 71 -6.37 14.38 -4.85
C PRO A 71 -7.10 13.06 -4.61
N LYS A 72 -7.07 12.57 -3.37
CA LYS A 72 -7.74 11.33 -2.97
C LYS A 72 -9.26 11.39 -3.17
N GLY A 73 -9.90 12.56 -3.04
CA GLY A 73 -11.32 12.71 -3.32
C GLY A 73 -11.68 12.31 -4.75
N TYR A 74 -10.93 12.82 -5.73
CA TYR A 74 -11.06 12.44 -7.15
C TYR A 74 -10.71 10.97 -7.38
N SER A 75 -9.68 10.46 -6.69
CA SER A 75 -9.36 9.02 -6.76
C SER A 75 -10.51 8.14 -6.27
N ARG A 76 -11.21 8.55 -5.20
CA ARG A 76 -12.39 7.84 -4.67
C ARG A 76 -13.56 7.90 -5.65
N LYS A 77 -13.81 9.06 -6.26
CA LYS A 77 -14.89 9.25 -7.25
C LYS A 77 -14.67 8.36 -8.46
N GLY A 78 -13.45 8.36 -9.01
CA GLY A 78 -13.05 7.49 -10.11
C GLY A 78 -13.20 6.01 -9.77
N ALA A 79 -12.73 5.59 -8.58
CA ALA A 79 -12.85 4.19 -8.13
C ALA A 79 -14.30 3.76 -7.92
N ALA A 80 -15.16 4.63 -7.40
CA ALA A 80 -16.58 4.35 -7.22
C ALA A 80 -17.32 4.18 -8.56
N LEU A 81 -17.07 5.08 -9.52
CA LEU A 81 -17.62 4.97 -10.87
C LEU A 81 -17.09 3.72 -11.60
N HIS A 82 -15.82 3.37 -11.39
CA HIS A 82 -15.22 2.16 -11.90
C HIS A 82 -15.90 0.90 -11.36
N ALA A 83 -16.15 0.83 -10.05
CA ALA A 83 -16.89 -0.27 -9.42
C ALA A 83 -18.34 -0.39 -9.94
N LEU A 84 -18.96 0.74 -10.30
CA LEU A 84 -20.28 0.80 -10.95
C LEU A 84 -20.24 0.49 -12.45
N LYS A 85 -19.07 0.13 -13.01
CA LYS A 85 -18.84 -0.10 -14.45
C LYS A 85 -19.18 1.10 -15.34
N ARG A 86 -19.18 2.31 -14.77
CA ARG A 86 -19.39 3.58 -15.47
C ARG A 86 -18.04 4.11 -15.96
N TYR A 87 -17.41 3.37 -16.86
CA TYR A 87 -16.00 3.60 -17.20
C TYR A 87 -15.72 4.98 -17.81
N ASN A 88 -16.61 5.49 -18.66
CA ASN A 88 -16.44 6.84 -19.23
C ASN A 88 -16.46 7.93 -18.15
N ASP A 89 -17.40 7.83 -17.21
CA ASP A 89 -17.51 8.78 -16.09
C ASP A 89 -16.30 8.65 -15.15
N ALA A 90 -15.81 7.43 -14.93
CA ALA A 90 -14.62 7.17 -14.12
C ALA A 90 -13.37 7.79 -14.76
N VAL A 91 -13.18 7.65 -16.08
CA VAL A 91 -12.10 8.34 -16.83
C VAL A 91 -12.19 9.85 -16.64
N ALA A 92 -13.39 10.43 -16.83
CA ALA A 92 -13.59 11.86 -16.65
C ALA A 92 -13.27 12.33 -15.23
N ALA A 93 -13.64 11.57 -14.19
CA ALA A 93 -13.33 11.90 -12.81
C ALA A 93 -11.83 11.86 -12.50
N TYR A 94 -11.09 10.89 -13.06
CA TYR A 94 -9.63 10.83 -12.91
C TYR A 94 -8.94 11.95 -13.68
N GLU A 95 -9.40 12.28 -14.89
CA GLU A 95 -8.86 13.39 -15.70
C GLU A 95 -9.16 14.76 -15.06
N GLU A 96 -10.33 14.94 -14.44
CA GLU A 96 -10.67 16.11 -13.62
C GLU A 96 -9.66 16.29 -12.48
N GLY A 97 -9.35 15.21 -11.76
CA GLY A 97 -8.34 15.22 -10.70
C GLY A 97 -6.94 15.53 -11.23
N LEU A 98 -6.52 14.91 -12.33
CA LEU A 98 -5.20 15.14 -12.95
C LEU A 98 -5.04 16.54 -13.53
N GLY A 99 -6.13 17.18 -13.96
CA GLY A 99 -6.12 18.58 -14.36
C GLY A 99 -5.67 19.52 -13.22
N LYS A 100 -5.94 19.15 -11.97
CA LYS A 100 -5.50 19.88 -10.77
C LYS A 100 -4.20 19.34 -10.18
N PHE A 101 -3.98 18.03 -10.27
CA PHE A 101 -2.81 17.34 -9.71
C PHE A 101 -2.10 16.51 -10.78
N PRO A 102 -1.38 17.14 -11.73
CA PRO A 102 -0.81 16.47 -12.89
C PRO A 102 0.19 15.35 -12.56
N ASP A 103 0.80 15.39 -11.37
CA ASP A 103 1.83 14.45 -10.93
C ASP A 103 1.36 13.42 -9.91
N ASP A 104 0.06 13.41 -9.56
CA ASP A 104 -0.46 12.43 -8.62
C ASP A 104 -0.45 11.02 -9.23
N LYS A 105 0.41 10.16 -8.68
CA LYS A 105 0.57 8.77 -9.13
C LYS A 105 -0.70 7.95 -8.97
N GLY A 106 -1.46 8.18 -7.89
CA GLY A 106 -2.68 7.43 -7.61
C GLY A 106 -3.76 7.67 -8.66
N LEU A 107 -3.90 8.93 -9.09
CA LEU A 107 -4.81 9.31 -10.17
C LEU A 107 -4.35 8.76 -11.52
N LYS A 108 -3.06 8.80 -11.85
CA LYS A 108 -2.51 8.20 -13.09
C LYS A 108 -2.77 6.70 -13.15
N THR A 109 -2.43 5.97 -12.08
CA THR A 109 -2.64 4.52 -12.01
C THR A 109 -4.12 4.16 -12.06
N GLY A 110 -4.99 4.93 -11.39
CA GLY A 110 -6.44 4.75 -11.46
C GLY A 110 -6.98 4.94 -12.88
N LEU A 111 -6.56 6.01 -13.56
CA LEU A 111 -6.93 6.31 -14.94
C LEU A 111 -6.52 5.18 -15.91
N GLU A 112 -5.29 4.70 -15.79
CA GLU A 112 -4.79 3.59 -16.61
C GLU A 112 -5.59 2.31 -16.40
N SER A 113 -5.94 2.00 -15.14
CA SER A 113 -6.76 0.83 -14.82
C SER A 113 -8.15 0.93 -15.45
N VAL A 114 -8.81 2.08 -15.35
CA VAL A 114 -10.14 2.26 -15.94
C VAL A 114 -10.09 2.24 -17.46
N LYS A 115 -9.09 2.86 -18.09
CA LYS A 115 -8.93 2.81 -19.56
C LYS A 115 -8.72 1.39 -20.05
N ARG A 116 -7.94 0.58 -19.32
CA ARG A 116 -7.78 -0.85 -19.62
C ARG A 116 -9.11 -1.60 -19.56
N ASP A 117 -9.91 -1.38 -18.53
CA ASP A 117 -11.18 -2.10 -18.38
C ASP A 117 -12.28 -1.59 -19.35
N ARG A 118 -12.18 -0.34 -19.79
CA ARG A 118 -13.05 0.25 -20.81
C ARG A 118 -12.74 -0.27 -22.22
N ASP A 119 -11.45 -0.28 -22.58
CA ASP A 119 -10.97 -0.52 -23.94
C ASP A 119 -10.50 -1.98 -24.14
N GLY A 120 -10.37 -2.74 -23.06
CA GLY A 120 -9.98 -4.15 -23.08
C GLY A 120 -11.04 -5.04 -23.72
N PRO A 121 -10.65 -6.22 -24.23
CA PRO A 121 -11.63 -7.18 -24.76
C PRO A 121 -12.63 -7.55 -23.66
N PRO A 122 -13.92 -7.74 -23.98
CA PRO A 122 -14.90 -8.17 -23.00
C PRO A 122 -14.42 -9.47 -22.34
N PRO A 123 -14.66 -9.66 -21.03
CA PRO A 123 -14.30 -10.90 -20.36
C PRO A 123 -14.89 -12.05 -21.17
N SER A 124 -14.01 -12.95 -21.62
CA SER A 124 -14.40 -14.04 -22.51
C SER A 124 -15.59 -14.77 -21.91
N ALA A 125 -16.69 -14.87 -22.68
CA ALA A 125 -17.96 -15.45 -22.25
C ALA A 125 -17.89 -16.97 -21.94
N PHE A 126 -16.69 -17.54 -21.89
CA PHE A 126 -16.41 -18.95 -21.61
C PHE A 126 -15.73 -19.18 -20.24
N GLY A 127 -15.87 -18.22 -19.32
CA GLY A 127 -15.42 -18.33 -17.92
C GLY A 127 -16.54 -17.99 -16.95
N GLY A 128 -17.72 -18.59 -17.13
CA GLY A 128 -18.89 -18.32 -16.29
C GLY A 128 -18.98 -19.29 -15.10
N GLY A 129 -18.85 -18.76 -13.88
CA GLY A 129 -19.49 -19.33 -12.70
C GLY A 129 -18.61 -19.51 -11.47
N GLY A 130 -18.57 -18.47 -10.61
CA GLY A 130 -18.47 -18.61 -9.15
C GLY A 130 -17.19 -19.18 -8.55
N MET A 131 -16.30 -18.31 -8.09
CA MET A 131 -15.61 -18.48 -6.81
C MET A 131 -14.97 -17.13 -6.42
N GLY A 132 -15.28 -16.64 -5.23
CA GLY A 132 -14.53 -15.54 -4.65
C GLY A 132 -13.10 -16.00 -4.33
N GLY A 133 -12.15 -15.07 -4.47
CA GLY A 133 -10.80 -15.22 -3.92
C GLY A 133 -9.72 -15.52 -4.96
N MET A 134 -8.77 -14.59 -5.04
CA MET A 134 -7.37 -14.82 -5.45
C MET A 134 -7.10 -14.99 -6.96
N GLY A 135 -6.30 -14.07 -7.51
CA GLY A 135 -5.53 -14.30 -8.74
C GLY A 135 -5.97 -13.49 -9.95
N GLY A 136 -5.02 -12.79 -10.58
CA GLY A 136 -5.23 -12.20 -11.91
C GLY A 136 -4.39 -10.97 -12.21
N ALA A 137 -3.09 -11.02 -11.93
CA ALA A 137 -2.13 -10.14 -12.60
C ALA A 137 -2.32 -10.26 -14.13
N GLY A 138 -2.13 -9.13 -14.83
CA GLY A 138 -2.42 -8.98 -16.25
C GLY A 138 -1.94 -10.12 -17.13
N GLY A 139 -2.70 -10.34 -18.22
CA GLY A 139 -2.38 -11.26 -19.29
C GLY A 139 -0.99 -11.00 -19.89
N ALA A 140 -0.01 -11.67 -19.31
CA ALA A 140 0.98 -12.49 -19.98
C ALA A 140 1.12 -13.68 -19.03
N ASP A 141 1.10 -14.91 -19.54
CA ASP A 141 1.25 -16.10 -18.71
C ASP A 141 2.38 -15.87 -17.69
N PRO A 142 2.17 -16.08 -16.38
CA PRO A 142 3.23 -15.93 -15.37
C PRO A 142 4.48 -16.73 -15.75
N LEU A 143 4.27 -17.78 -16.53
CA LEU A 143 5.27 -18.62 -17.17
C LEU A 143 5.99 -17.92 -18.34
N ALA A 144 5.31 -17.14 -19.20
CA ALA A 144 5.93 -16.46 -20.33
C ALA A 144 6.96 -15.39 -19.93
N ASN A 145 6.68 -14.64 -18.85
CA ASN A 145 7.65 -13.65 -18.32
C ASN A 145 8.86 -14.31 -17.65
N LEU A 146 8.76 -15.58 -17.28
CA LEU A 146 9.86 -16.35 -16.72
C LEU A 146 10.96 -16.57 -17.79
N PHE A 147 10.57 -16.75 -19.05
CA PHE A 147 11.48 -17.10 -20.15
C PHE A 147 11.90 -15.93 -21.05
N GLY A 148 11.67 -14.70 -20.59
CA GLY A 148 12.18 -13.50 -21.24
C GLY A 148 13.72 -13.35 -21.10
N PRO A 149 14.26 -12.13 -21.26
CA PRO A 149 15.68 -11.84 -21.12
C PRO A 149 16.31 -12.32 -19.80
N GLN A 150 15.48 -12.52 -18.76
CA GLN A 150 15.87 -13.01 -17.45
C GLN A 150 16.36 -14.47 -17.45
N MET A 151 15.87 -15.32 -18.37
CA MET A 151 16.30 -16.72 -18.47
C MET A 151 17.80 -16.81 -18.75
N MET A 152 18.32 -15.98 -19.66
CA MET A 152 19.76 -15.95 -19.98
C MET A 152 20.61 -15.44 -18.82
N ALA A 153 20.10 -14.48 -18.04
CA ALA A 153 20.78 -14.04 -16.82
C ALA A 153 20.86 -15.17 -15.79
N HIS A 154 19.82 -16.00 -15.65
CA HIS A 154 19.83 -17.16 -14.74
C HIS A 154 20.77 -18.26 -15.21
N ILE A 155 20.77 -18.58 -16.50
CA ILE A 155 21.73 -19.54 -17.09
C ILE A 155 23.17 -19.03 -16.88
N ALA A 156 23.39 -17.71 -16.96
CA ALA A 156 24.70 -17.11 -16.74
C ALA A 156 25.11 -17.09 -15.26
N MET A 157 24.18 -17.12 -14.31
CA MET A 157 24.48 -17.12 -12.88
C MET A 157 24.81 -18.52 -12.34
N ASP A 158 24.21 -19.57 -12.90
CA ASP A 158 24.40 -20.95 -12.43
C ASP A 158 25.64 -21.61 -13.09
N PRO A 159 26.64 -22.06 -12.30
CA PRO A 159 27.82 -22.75 -12.83
C PRO A 159 27.50 -23.99 -13.67
N LYS A 160 26.43 -24.72 -13.36
CA LYS A 160 26.03 -25.94 -14.10
C LYS A 160 25.35 -25.60 -15.43
N LEU A 161 24.44 -24.62 -15.42
CA LEU A 161 23.73 -24.21 -16.63
C LEU A 161 24.65 -23.49 -17.63
N ARG A 162 25.72 -22.86 -17.13
CA ARG A 162 26.77 -22.28 -17.99
C ARG A 162 27.50 -23.32 -18.81
N GLU A 163 27.56 -24.58 -18.36
CA GLU A 163 28.13 -25.67 -19.15
C GLU A 163 27.26 -26.00 -20.37
N TYR A 164 25.94 -25.85 -20.25
CA TYR A 164 24.98 -26.02 -21.34
C TYR A 164 25.03 -24.89 -22.37
N MET A 165 25.56 -23.71 -22.03
CA MET A 165 25.80 -22.64 -23.02
C MET A 165 26.83 -23.02 -24.10
N LYS A 166 27.65 -24.04 -23.86
CA LYS A 166 28.62 -24.55 -24.85
C LYS A 166 27.97 -25.49 -25.87
N ASP A 167 26.73 -25.90 -25.63
CA ASP A 167 25.97 -26.75 -26.54
C ASP A 167 25.15 -25.89 -27.50
N GLU A 168 25.48 -25.97 -28.80
CA GLU A 168 24.81 -25.22 -29.87
C GLU A 168 23.32 -25.60 -30.01
N GLU A 169 22.96 -26.85 -29.72
CA GLU A 169 21.59 -27.34 -29.85
C GLU A 169 20.71 -26.76 -28.73
N PHE A 170 21.23 -26.72 -27.50
CA PHE A 170 20.56 -26.12 -26.35
C PHE A 170 20.36 -24.61 -26.55
N MET A 171 21.40 -23.89 -27.01
CA MET A 171 21.30 -22.45 -27.26
C MET A 171 20.31 -22.09 -28.36
N THR A 172 20.11 -22.98 -29.34
CA THR A 172 19.10 -22.81 -30.39
C THR A 172 17.68 -22.94 -29.82
N LYS A 173 17.45 -23.91 -28.93
CA LYS A 173 16.16 -24.11 -28.23
C LYS A 173 15.86 -23.00 -27.23
N VAL A 174 16.87 -22.50 -26.52
CA VAL A 174 16.70 -21.34 -25.63
C VAL A 174 16.29 -20.10 -26.43
N ARG A 175 16.92 -19.85 -27.59
CA ARG A 175 16.53 -18.73 -28.47
C ARG A 175 15.14 -18.91 -29.09
N SER A 176 14.72 -20.12 -29.44
CA SER A 176 13.35 -20.34 -29.95
C SER A 176 12.31 -20.01 -28.89
N ILE A 177 12.54 -20.41 -27.64
CA ILE A 177 11.68 -20.10 -26.49
C ILE A 177 11.68 -18.58 -26.22
N GLN A 178 12.82 -17.91 -26.32
CA GLN A 178 12.92 -16.46 -26.13
C GLN A 178 12.15 -15.67 -27.20
N ASN A 179 12.16 -16.14 -28.45
CA ASN A 179 11.45 -15.49 -29.55
C ASN A 179 9.94 -15.79 -29.54
N ASP A 180 9.54 -16.98 -29.09
CA ASP A 180 8.15 -17.37 -28.93
C ASP A 180 7.96 -18.25 -27.67
N PRO A 181 7.40 -17.67 -26.58
CA PRO A 181 7.12 -18.38 -25.34
C PRO A 181 6.22 -19.62 -25.50
N SER A 182 5.43 -19.69 -26.58
CA SER A 182 4.52 -20.81 -26.86
C SER A 182 5.25 -22.09 -27.27
N THR A 183 6.48 -21.97 -27.78
CA THR A 183 7.30 -23.10 -28.21
C THR A 183 7.91 -23.88 -27.04
N MET A 184 7.90 -23.32 -25.83
CA MET A 184 8.39 -23.98 -24.62
C MET A 184 7.75 -25.35 -24.40
N THR A 185 6.44 -25.46 -24.56
CA THR A 185 5.71 -26.70 -24.30
C THR A 185 6.26 -27.86 -25.13
N ASN A 186 6.81 -27.58 -26.31
CA ASN A 186 7.45 -28.56 -27.20
C ASN A 186 8.88 -28.93 -26.76
N HIS A 187 9.50 -28.13 -25.90
CA HIS A 187 10.87 -28.26 -25.42
C HIS A 187 10.98 -28.73 -23.96
N LEU A 188 9.86 -28.84 -23.22
CA LEU A 188 9.82 -29.39 -21.85
C LEU A 188 10.23 -30.87 -21.76
N GLY A 189 10.27 -31.59 -22.89
CA GLY A 189 10.82 -32.95 -22.95
C GLY A 189 12.36 -33.01 -22.90
N ASP A 190 13.05 -31.88 -23.04
CA ASP A 190 14.50 -31.81 -22.96
C ASP A 190 14.94 -31.68 -21.49
N PRO A 191 15.76 -32.63 -20.97
CA PRO A 191 16.20 -32.61 -19.58
C PRO A 191 16.96 -31.33 -19.21
N LYS A 192 17.69 -30.72 -20.16
CA LYS A 192 18.45 -29.48 -19.91
C LYS A 192 17.53 -28.28 -19.75
N ILE A 193 16.45 -28.21 -20.55
CA ILE A 193 15.45 -27.13 -20.47
C ILE A 193 14.66 -27.24 -19.17
N MET A 194 14.33 -28.46 -18.74
CA MET A 194 13.68 -28.71 -17.44
C MET A 194 14.57 -28.34 -16.26
N GLU A 195 15.88 -28.53 -16.34
CA GLU A 195 16.81 -28.13 -15.28
C GLU A 195 16.91 -26.61 -15.15
N VAL A 196 16.96 -25.89 -16.27
CA VAL A 196 16.86 -24.42 -16.27
C VAL A 196 15.54 -23.98 -15.67
N PHE A 197 14.44 -24.60 -16.08
CA PHE A 197 13.11 -24.29 -15.57
C PHE A 197 13.00 -24.51 -14.06
N ARG A 198 13.52 -25.64 -13.57
CA ARG A 198 13.54 -25.96 -12.14
C ARG A 198 14.38 -24.96 -11.35
N SER A 199 15.55 -24.59 -11.87
CA SER A 199 16.40 -23.57 -11.24
C SER A 199 15.69 -22.20 -11.19
N LEU A 200 15.00 -21.86 -12.28
CA LEU A 200 14.30 -20.60 -12.45
C LEU A 200 12.99 -20.50 -11.63
N LEU A 201 12.31 -21.61 -11.40
CA LEU A 201 11.16 -21.69 -10.47
C LEU A 201 11.58 -21.81 -9.01
N GLY A 202 12.64 -22.58 -8.73
CA GLY A 202 13.15 -22.77 -7.37
C GLY A 202 13.75 -21.50 -6.77
N THR A 203 14.28 -20.60 -7.60
CA THR A 203 14.77 -19.28 -7.17
C THR A 203 13.65 -18.29 -6.83
N GLN A 204 12.40 -18.56 -7.25
CA GLN A 204 11.24 -17.70 -6.94
C GLN A 204 10.33 -18.24 -5.80
N GLY A 205 10.72 -19.32 -5.12
CA GLY A 205 10.04 -19.76 -3.89
C GLY A 205 8.75 -20.57 -4.10
N MET A 206 8.58 -21.24 -5.25
CA MET A 206 7.56 -22.29 -5.42
C MET A 206 8.19 -23.67 -5.22
N ASP A 207 8.02 -24.24 -4.02
CA ASP A 207 8.30 -25.66 -3.77
C ASP A 207 7.26 -26.52 -4.50
N ILE A 208 7.57 -26.95 -5.73
CA ILE A 208 6.79 -27.97 -6.43
C ILE A 208 7.16 -29.34 -5.84
N ARG A 209 6.38 -29.80 -4.86
CA ARG A 209 6.39 -31.20 -4.39
C ARG A 209 5.80 -32.11 -5.47
N THR A 210 6.46 -33.24 -5.72
CA THR A 210 6.08 -34.25 -6.73
C THR A 210 4.90 -35.13 -6.28
N PRO A 211 4.22 -35.85 -7.19
CA PRO A 211 2.93 -36.52 -6.95
C PRO A 211 2.91 -37.75 -5.99
N ASP A 212 4.00 -38.10 -5.32
CA ASP A 212 4.08 -39.33 -4.52
C ASP A 212 3.58 -39.19 -3.06
N ASP A 213 3.22 -37.98 -2.59
CA ASP A 213 2.76 -37.75 -1.20
C ASP A 213 1.22 -37.60 -1.08
N MET A 214 0.45 -38.54 -1.62
CA MET A 214 -0.96 -38.69 -1.26
C MET A 214 -1.13 -39.69 -0.10
N ASP A 215 -1.02 -39.19 1.13
CA ASP A 215 -1.60 -39.85 2.31
C ASP A 215 -2.47 -38.88 3.12
N MET A 216 -3.63 -39.39 3.52
CA MET A 216 -4.73 -38.70 4.19
C MET A 216 -4.40 -38.44 5.67
N GLY A 217 -4.52 -37.20 6.14
CA GLY A 217 -4.51 -36.97 7.59
C GLY A 217 -4.45 -35.52 8.02
N SER A 218 -5.62 -34.91 8.21
CA SER A 218 -5.79 -33.66 8.95
C SER A 218 -5.26 -33.77 10.38
N SER A 219 -4.30 -32.92 10.77
CA SER A 219 -4.19 -32.33 12.11
C SER A 219 -3.17 -31.19 12.13
N SER A 220 -3.56 -30.09 12.78
CA SER A 220 -2.93 -28.77 12.88
C SER A 220 -1.47 -28.74 13.35
N SER A 221 -0.75 -27.66 13.01
CA SER A 221 -0.23 -26.78 14.07
C SER A 221 -0.04 -25.34 13.60
N ALA A 222 -0.64 -24.42 14.36
CA ALA A 222 -0.69 -22.98 14.16
C ALA A 222 0.55 -22.25 14.71
N ALA A 223 1.76 -22.74 14.41
CA ALA A 223 3.00 -22.22 15.01
C ALA A 223 3.86 -21.35 14.08
N ASP A 224 3.67 -21.39 12.76
CA ASP A 224 4.59 -20.72 11.83
C ASP A 224 4.10 -19.35 11.28
N ASP A 225 2.80 -19.06 11.37
CA ASP A 225 2.24 -17.75 10.99
C ASP A 225 2.40 -16.67 12.08
N GLU A 226 2.59 -17.08 13.34
CA GLU A 226 2.68 -16.15 14.48
C GLU A 226 4.04 -15.43 14.51
N ALA A 227 5.12 -16.10 14.07
CA ALA A 227 6.47 -15.53 14.02
C ALA A 227 6.65 -14.48 12.90
N ALA A 228 5.95 -14.65 11.76
CA ALA A 228 5.98 -13.69 10.66
C ALA A 228 5.18 -12.41 10.98
N ALA A 229 4.02 -12.58 11.65
CA ALA A 229 3.20 -11.47 12.12
C ALA A 229 3.88 -10.68 13.26
N GLU A 230 4.61 -11.34 14.16
CA GLU A 230 5.42 -10.67 15.18
C GLU A 230 6.59 -9.86 14.57
N ARG A 231 7.32 -10.43 13.60
CA ARG A 231 8.42 -9.72 12.91
C ARG A 231 7.93 -8.48 12.17
N ALA A 232 6.75 -8.54 11.54
CA ALA A 232 6.14 -7.41 10.85
C ALA A 232 5.63 -6.32 11.82
N LYS A 233 5.06 -6.72 12.97
CA LYS A 233 4.67 -5.78 14.04
C LYS A 233 5.87 -5.10 14.69
N LYS A 234 6.95 -5.84 14.95
CA LYS A 234 8.19 -5.30 15.52
C LYS A 234 8.84 -4.29 14.57
N LYS A 235 8.90 -4.58 13.27
CA LYS A 235 9.45 -3.67 12.26
C LYS A 235 8.63 -2.38 12.09
N LYS A 236 7.28 -2.47 12.14
CA LYS A 236 6.41 -1.28 12.13
C LYS A 236 6.51 -0.45 13.41
N LYS A 237 6.66 -1.09 14.57
CA LYS A 237 6.83 -0.40 15.85
C LYS A 237 8.20 0.30 15.94
N GLU A 238 9.25 -0.34 15.42
CA GLU A 238 10.59 0.26 15.29
C GLU A 238 10.61 1.42 14.28
N GLU A 239 9.90 1.34 13.15
CA GLU A 239 9.74 2.48 12.22
C GLU A 239 8.93 3.63 12.82
N GLU A 240 7.88 3.34 13.62
CA GLU A 240 7.08 4.37 14.28
C GLU A 240 7.82 5.04 15.46
N GLU A 241 8.60 4.27 16.23
CA GLU A 241 9.51 4.81 17.26
C GLU A 241 10.66 5.61 16.65
N ALA A 242 11.26 5.15 15.55
CA ALA A 242 12.29 5.90 14.83
C ALA A 242 11.73 7.21 14.27
N LYS A 243 10.49 7.20 13.76
CA LYS A 243 9.83 8.40 13.27
C LYS A 243 9.49 9.37 14.41
N LYS A 244 8.98 8.90 15.54
CA LYS A 244 8.76 9.74 16.73
C LYS A 244 10.06 10.33 17.27
N LYS A 245 11.13 9.53 17.33
CA LYS A 245 12.44 9.99 17.80
C LYS A 245 13.05 11.03 16.85
N ALA A 246 12.88 10.86 15.54
CA ALA A 246 13.29 11.85 14.55
C ALA A 246 12.45 13.13 14.62
N GLU A 247 11.16 13.03 14.92
CA GLU A 247 10.27 14.18 15.08
C GLU A 247 10.55 14.96 16.37
N GLU A 248 10.88 14.26 17.46
CA GLU A 248 11.29 14.82 18.74
C GLU A 248 12.68 15.47 18.66
N GLU A 249 13.62 14.83 17.95
CA GLU A 249 14.95 15.40 17.67
C GLU A 249 14.85 16.62 16.73
N ALA A 250 13.97 16.60 15.72
CA ALA A 250 13.69 17.75 14.87
C ALA A 250 13.01 18.90 15.63
N ALA A 251 12.11 18.59 16.58
CA ALA A 251 11.48 19.58 17.45
C ALA A 251 12.49 20.18 18.44
N ALA A 252 13.38 19.37 19.02
CA ALA A 252 14.46 19.83 19.88
C ALA A 252 15.45 20.70 19.10
N LYS A 253 15.78 20.32 17.86
CA LYS A 253 16.66 21.09 16.99
C LYS A 253 16.04 22.42 16.56
N LYS A 254 14.74 22.45 16.23
CA LYS A 254 13.99 23.69 16.00
C LYS A 254 13.95 24.59 17.22
N LYS A 255 13.72 24.02 18.41
CA LYS A 255 13.72 24.76 19.67
C LYS A 255 15.09 25.34 19.98
N ALA A 256 16.17 24.59 19.70
CA ALA A 256 17.55 25.06 19.86
C ALA A 256 17.92 26.13 18.81
N GLU A 257 17.46 26.01 17.56
CA GLU A 257 17.62 27.05 16.53
C GLU A 257 16.83 28.32 16.88
N GLU A 258 15.62 28.18 17.40
CA GLU A 258 14.78 29.30 17.84
C GLU A 258 15.38 29.98 19.08
N GLU A 259 15.95 29.22 20.02
CA GLU A 259 16.70 29.76 21.16
C GLU A 259 18.04 30.39 20.77
N ALA A 260 18.71 29.91 19.71
CA ALA A 260 19.93 30.50 19.17
C ALA A 260 19.68 31.75 18.30
N ASN A 261 18.44 31.94 17.83
CA ASN A 261 18.05 33.08 16.98
C ASN A 261 17.22 34.13 17.74
N MET A 262 17.01 33.93 19.05
CA MET A 262 16.47 34.93 19.98
C MET A 262 17.59 35.86 20.44
N SER A 263 17.32 37.17 20.57
CA SER A 263 18.29 38.10 21.17
C SER A 263 18.57 37.71 22.64
N ASP A 264 19.75 38.09 23.15
CA ASP A 264 20.16 37.78 24.53
C ASP A 264 19.10 38.20 25.58
N ASP A 265 18.40 39.31 25.34
CA ASP A 265 17.29 39.80 26.17
C ASP A 265 16.06 38.85 26.16
N ALA A 266 15.74 38.24 25.02
CA ALA A 266 14.60 37.31 24.91
C ALA A 266 14.90 35.96 25.57
N LEU A 267 16.16 35.52 25.56
CA LEU A 267 16.60 34.33 26.30
C LEU A 267 16.58 34.57 27.82
N ALA A 268 16.99 35.77 28.25
CA ALA A 268 16.93 36.20 29.65
C ALA A 268 15.48 36.23 30.16
N ALA A 269 14.57 36.86 29.42
CA ALA A 269 13.14 36.94 29.78
C ALA A 269 12.47 35.56 29.87
N LYS A 270 12.86 34.61 29.01
CA LYS A 270 12.33 33.23 29.07
C LYS A 270 12.84 32.48 30.29
N LYS A 271 14.13 32.61 30.63
CA LYS A 271 14.72 32.01 31.84
C LYS A 271 14.15 32.62 33.13
N ALA A 272 13.96 33.94 33.16
CA ALA A 272 13.30 34.65 34.24
C ALA A 272 11.87 34.11 34.46
N LYS A 273 11.12 33.94 33.36
CA LYS A 273 9.76 33.38 33.40
C LYS A 273 9.71 31.92 33.84
N GLU A 274 10.67 31.09 33.45
CA GLU A 274 10.75 29.70 33.89
C GLU A 274 11.11 29.61 35.38
N ARG A 275 12.09 30.41 35.84
CA ARG A 275 12.48 30.51 37.25
C ARG A 275 11.35 31.02 38.14
N GLY A 276 10.63 32.06 37.71
CA GLY A 276 9.44 32.57 38.39
C GLY A 276 8.35 31.50 38.51
N ASN A 277 8.15 30.70 37.47
CA ASN A 277 7.16 29.60 37.49
C ASN A 277 7.55 28.46 38.43
N GLU A 278 8.84 28.14 38.54
CA GLU A 278 9.34 27.14 39.49
C GLU A 278 9.20 27.60 40.94
N LEU A 279 9.54 28.86 41.23
CA LEU A 279 9.39 29.46 42.56
C LEU A 279 7.91 29.59 42.95
N TYR A 280 7.03 29.90 42.00
CA TYR A 280 5.58 29.89 42.19
C TYR A 280 5.06 28.50 42.58
N LYS A 281 5.51 27.44 41.89
CA LYS A 281 5.18 26.05 42.23
C LYS A 281 5.72 25.62 43.60
N ALA A 282 6.87 26.16 43.99
CA ALA A 282 7.45 25.99 45.33
C ALA A 282 6.78 26.85 46.41
N LYS A 283 5.72 27.60 46.08
CA LYS A 283 4.98 28.52 46.96
C LYS A 283 5.82 29.65 47.56
N LYS A 284 6.92 30.00 46.89
CA LYS A 284 7.78 31.13 47.24
C LYS A 284 7.39 32.35 46.43
N PHE A 285 6.24 32.93 46.75
CA PHE A 285 5.57 33.91 45.90
C PHE A 285 6.32 35.24 45.80
N ASP A 286 6.95 35.70 46.87
CA ASP A 286 7.73 36.95 46.86
C ASP A 286 8.98 36.83 45.99
N GLU A 287 9.67 35.68 46.07
CA GLU A 287 10.82 35.36 45.22
C GLU A 287 10.41 35.13 43.75
N ALA A 288 9.21 34.58 43.51
CA ALA A 288 8.68 34.37 42.17
C ALA A 288 8.35 35.69 41.46
N LEU A 289 7.79 36.67 42.18
CA LEU A 289 7.49 37.99 41.64
C LEU A 289 8.77 38.75 41.27
N ALA A 290 9.77 38.74 42.16
CA ALA A 290 11.07 39.34 41.87
C ALA A 290 11.75 38.73 40.64
N ALA A 291 11.57 37.42 40.40
CA ALA A 291 12.13 36.74 39.24
C ALA A 291 11.39 37.02 37.92
N TYR A 292 10.19 37.64 37.93
CA TYR A 292 9.50 38.09 36.72
C TYR A 292 9.85 39.52 36.31
N ASP A 293 10.42 40.29 37.23
CA ASP A 293 10.81 41.69 37.05
C ASP A 293 12.31 41.88 36.71
N GLU A 294 13.08 40.77 36.62
CA GLU A 294 14.47 40.69 36.10
C GLU A 294 14.51 40.57 34.57
#